data_AF-A0AAV4ZCF3-F1
#
_entry.id   AF-A0AAV4ZCF3-F1
#
_cell.length_a   1.000
_cell.length_b   1.000
_cell.length_c   1.000
_cell.angle_alpha   90.00
_cell.angle_beta   90.00
_cell.angle_gamma   90.00
#
_symmetry.space_group_name_H-M   'P 1'
#
loop_
_entity.id
_entity.type
_entity.pdbx_description
1 polymer ?
#
loop_
_entity_poly.entity_id
_entity_poly.type
_entity_poly.pdbx_seq_one_letter_code
_entity_poly.pdbx_strand_id
1 'polypeptide(L)'
;MSNVKELGSLHGRLCGELAATLARRVTKSGRRGEAFYHDSLSAFEATAAILTKFDLLAPVLRDDMLGETWYCLHQLTMDADDMPDFLARMVSHGDTRLPELLEAFVVVFCECDSLPDGREAFSSPDNLLSSMKALTRTGFAERVGDQFRWTSQIAPTMRALSLWDENRASLSDASAKAFEANARLAWQTMPEPMKMALLSDKIGFIQFAKILALGWKEGGWVSYRLDDQFELKGEITLARRILELAATGK
;
A
#
# COMPACT_ATOMS: atom_id res chain seq x y z
N MET A 1 -38.34 29.14 -4.74
CA MET A 1 -36.99 29.04 -5.36
C MET A 1 -36.16 28.12 -4.49
N SER A 2 -35.97 26.89 -4.95
CA SER A 2 -35.29 25.82 -4.24
C SER A 2 -33.81 26.17 -4.11
N ASN A 3 -33.32 26.15 -2.88
CA ASN A 3 -31.94 26.45 -2.49
C ASN A 3 -31.03 25.36 -3.10
N VAL A 4 -30.47 25.61 -4.28
CA VAL A 4 -29.45 24.75 -4.87
C VAL A 4 -28.23 24.90 -3.96
N LYS A 5 -28.05 23.96 -3.01
CA LYS A 5 -26.80 23.80 -2.27
C LYS A 5 -25.68 23.80 -3.31
N GLU A 6 -24.84 24.83 -3.31
CA GLU A 6 -23.63 24.86 -4.13
C GLU A 6 -22.86 23.57 -3.87
N LEU A 7 -22.80 22.68 -4.86
CA LEU A 7 -22.32 21.30 -4.73
C LEU A 7 -20.81 21.21 -4.43
N GLY A 8 -20.14 22.36 -4.21
CA GLY A 8 -18.70 22.48 -4.03
C GLY A 8 -17.91 22.03 -5.25
N SER A 9 -16.59 22.12 -5.17
CA SER A 9 -15.72 21.64 -6.24
C SER A 9 -15.55 20.12 -6.16
N LEU A 10 -15.50 19.46 -7.32
CA LEU A 10 -15.24 18.01 -7.40
C LEU A 10 -13.87 17.65 -6.77
N HIS A 11 -12.88 18.53 -6.92
CA HIS A 11 -11.55 18.35 -6.34
C HIS A 11 -11.56 18.48 -4.83
N GLY A 12 -12.30 19.45 -4.29
CA GLY A 12 -12.47 19.60 -2.86
C GLY A 12 -13.23 18.45 -2.22
N ARG A 13 -14.24 17.90 -2.93
CA ARG A 13 -14.90 16.68 -2.49
C ARG A 13 -13.95 15.48 -2.49
N LEU A 14 -13.09 15.33 -3.51
CA LEU A 14 -12.01 14.33 -3.46
C LEU A 14 -11.13 14.53 -2.23
N CYS A 15 -10.62 15.74 -2.00
CA CYS A 15 -9.78 16.01 -0.82
C CYS A 15 -10.48 15.62 0.48
N GLY A 16 -11.76 15.97 0.64
CA GLY A 16 -12.50 15.62 1.84
C GLY A 16 -12.75 14.12 2.01
N GLU A 17 -13.00 13.37 0.93
CA GLU A 17 -13.14 11.91 0.99
C GLU A 17 -11.82 11.20 1.30
N LEU A 18 -10.68 11.71 0.82
CA LEU A 18 -9.36 11.18 1.18
C LEU A 18 -9.02 11.52 2.64
N ALA A 19 -9.25 12.76 3.04
CA ALA A 19 -8.98 13.24 4.40
C ALA A 19 -9.83 12.52 5.45
N ALA A 20 -11.12 12.31 5.19
CA ALA A 20 -12.02 11.56 6.07
C ALA A 20 -11.52 10.14 6.31
N THR A 21 -11.10 9.46 5.25
CA THR A 21 -10.60 8.09 5.31
C THR A 21 -9.27 8.00 6.06
N LEU A 22 -8.35 8.94 5.82
CA LEU A 22 -7.11 9.06 6.61
C LEU A 22 -7.40 9.33 8.08
N ALA A 23 -8.30 10.28 8.39
CA ALA A 23 -8.71 10.60 9.75
C ALA A 23 -9.26 9.36 10.49
N ARG A 24 -10.12 8.58 9.84
CA ARG A 24 -10.63 7.31 10.40
C ARG A 24 -9.58 6.23 10.55
N ARG A 25 -8.50 6.28 9.75
CA ARG A 25 -7.43 5.28 9.82
C ARG A 25 -6.45 5.55 10.96
N VAL A 26 -6.19 6.83 11.25
CA VAL A 26 -5.30 7.25 12.34
C VAL A 26 -6.02 7.37 13.68
N THR A 27 -7.33 7.59 13.68
CA THR A 27 -8.17 7.59 14.89
C THR A 27 -9.03 6.33 14.98
N LYS A 28 -9.79 6.18 16.07
CA LYS A 28 -10.64 5.01 16.27
C LYS A 28 -11.94 5.08 15.46
N SER A 29 -12.55 6.27 15.38
CA SER A 29 -13.85 6.43 14.73
C SER A 29 -13.95 7.67 13.84
N GLY A 30 -12.98 8.57 13.86
CA GLY A 30 -12.99 9.79 13.06
C GLY A 30 -13.91 10.86 13.64
N ARG A 31 -14.11 10.88 14.96
CA ARG A 31 -14.92 11.89 15.64
C ARG A 31 -14.07 13.07 16.08
N ARG A 32 -14.66 14.27 16.06
CA ARG A 32 -14.07 15.49 16.58
C ARG A 32 -13.57 15.28 18.01
N GLY A 33 -12.36 15.76 18.28
CA GLY A 33 -11.68 15.63 19.57
C GLY A 33 -11.02 14.28 19.80
N GLU A 34 -11.24 13.27 18.94
CA GLU A 34 -10.39 12.08 18.98
C GLU A 34 -8.96 12.46 18.65
N ALA A 35 -8.03 11.99 19.49
CA ALA A 35 -6.61 12.21 19.32
C ALA A 35 -5.94 10.95 18.77
N PHE A 36 -4.87 11.14 18.00
CA PHE A 36 -3.96 10.07 17.62
C PHE A 36 -2.52 10.49 17.82
N TYR A 37 -1.69 9.50 18.09
CA TYR A 37 -0.25 9.65 18.23
C TYR A 37 0.41 8.94 17.06
N HIS A 38 1.22 9.64 16.26
CA HIS A 38 1.79 9.06 15.05
C HIS A 38 3.07 8.22 15.26
N ASP A 39 3.55 8.08 16.50
CA ASP A 39 4.67 7.21 16.89
C ASP A 39 5.94 7.36 16.03
N SER A 40 6.20 8.54 15.47
CA SER A 40 7.29 8.79 14.51
C SER A 40 7.28 7.87 13.28
N LEU A 41 6.14 7.27 12.94
CA LEU A 41 5.96 6.52 11.70
C LEU A 41 5.73 7.50 10.54
N SER A 42 6.60 7.47 9.54
CA SER A 42 6.62 8.43 8.42
C SER A 42 5.26 8.58 7.73
N ALA A 43 4.53 7.48 7.51
CA ALA A 43 3.19 7.48 6.92
C ALA A 43 2.16 8.29 7.73
N PHE A 44 2.19 8.12 9.06
CA PHE A 44 1.26 8.80 9.97
C PHE A 44 1.70 10.23 10.27
N GLU A 45 3.00 10.52 10.23
CA GLU A 45 3.51 11.88 10.27
C GLU A 45 3.10 12.69 9.02
N ALA A 46 3.24 12.10 7.82
CA ALA A 46 2.76 12.72 6.59
C ALA A 46 1.25 12.97 6.64
N THR A 47 0.49 12.02 7.17
CA THR A 47 -0.96 12.17 7.40
C THR A 47 -1.27 13.30 8.37
N ALA A 48 -0.56 13.38 9.51
CA ALA A 48 -0.73 14.46 10.48
C ALA A 48 -0.45 15.83 9.86
N ALA A 49 0.66 15.94 9.12
CA ALA A 49 1.08 17.17 8.47
C ALA A 49 0.04 17.65 7.45
N ILE A 50 -0.43 16.78 6.55
CA ILE A 50 -1.37 17.20 5.51
C ILE A 50 -2.77 17.52 6.07
N LEU A 51 -3.26 16.75 7.03
CA LEU A 51 -4.55 17.04 7.66
C LEU A 51 -4.50 18.35 8.47
N THR A 52 -3.35 18.67 9.08
CA THR A 52 -3.12 19.97 9.73
C THR A 52 -3.14 21.12 8.72
N LYS A 53 -2.56 20.95 7.53
CA LYS A 53 -2.62 21.96 6.43
C LYS A 53 -4.04 22.24 5.92
N PHE A 54 -5.00 21.36 6.21
CA PHE A 54 -6.42 21.56 5.91
C PHE A 54 -7.24 22.00 7.13
N ASP A 55 -6.59 22.31 8.25
CA ASP A 55 -7.21 22.64 9.54
C ASP A 55 -8.12 21.52 10.08
N LEU A 56 -7.86 20.26 9.68
CA LEU A 56 -8.63 19.07 10.11
C LEU A 56 -8.02 18.40 11.35
N LEU A 57 -6.77 18.73 11.65
CA LEU A 57 -6.06 18.38 12.87
C LEU A 57 -5.49 19.62 13.54
N ALA A 58 -5.40 19.55 14.87
CA ALA A 58 -4.65 20.50 15.67
C ALA A 58 -3.70 19.73 16.61
N PRO A 59 -2.48 20.22 16.85
CA PRO A 59 -1.60 19.65 17.87
C PRO A 59 -2.25 19.79 19.25
N VAL A 60 -2.11 18.76 20.08
CA VAL A 60 -2.56 18.79 21.48
C VAL A 60 -1.42 19.31 22.35
N LEU A 61 -1.62 20.48 22.95
CA LEU A 61 -0.64 21.07 23.85
C LEU A 61 -0.50 20.22 25.12
N ARG A 62 0.74 20.05 25.57
CA ARG A 62 1.07 19.39 26.82
C ARG A 62 1.23 20.43 27.93
N ASP A 63 0.55 20.19 29.05
CA ASP A 63 0.65 21.04 30.24
C ASP A 63 2.07 21.05 30.82
N ASP A 64 2.84 19.97 30.62
CA ASP A 64 4.20 19.82 31.14
C ASP A 64 5.30 20.29 30.16
N MET A 65 4.97 20.63 28.91
CA MET A 65 5.91 21.14 27.91
C MET A 65 5.31 22.31 27.11
N LEU A 66 5.13 23.43 27.80
CA LEU A 66 4.59 24.67 27.25
C LEU A 66 5.46 25.19 26.10
N GLY A 67 4.88 25.33 24.91
CA GLY A 67 5.52 25.88 23.72
C GLY A 67 6.09 24.84 22.75
N GLU A 68 6.10 23.56 23.11
CA GLU A 68 6.42 22.48 22.17
C GLU A 68 5.19 22.13 21.34
N THR A 69 5.18 22.58 20.08
CA THR A 69 4.18 22.20 19.08
C THR A 69 4.57 20.94 18.32
N TRP A 70 5.77 20.41 18.57
CA TRP A 70 6.35 19.25 17.89
C TRP A 70 6.05 17.94 18.63
N TYR A 71 4.86 17.82 19.20
CA TYR A 71 4.43 16.61 19.89
C TYR A 71 3.59 15.75 18.95
N CYS A 72 3.84 14.43 18.93
CA CYS A 72 3.20 13.54 17.96
C CYS A 72 1.69 13.35 18.14
N LEU A 73 1.09 13.99 19.16
CA LEU A 73 -0.32 13.93 19.48
C LEU A 73 -1.11 15.03 18.78
N HIS A 74 -2.04 14.65 17.92
CA HIS A 74 -2.93 15.55 17.21
C HIS A 74 -4.38 15.16 17.46
N GLN A 75 -5.29 16.14 17.50
CA GLN A 75 -6.73 15.93 17.67
C GLN A 75 -7.51 16.39 16.44
N LEU A 76 -8.57 15.66 16.10
CA LEU A 76 -9.50 16.04 15.04
C LEU A 76 -10.28 17.30 15.41
N THR A 77 -10.30 18.27 14.51
CA THR A 77 -11.02 19.54 14.69
C THR A 77 -12.49 19.43 14.26
N MET A 78 -12.84 18.41 13.49
CA MET A 78 -14.20 18.10 13.03
C MET A 78 -14.42 16.60 12.84
N ASP A 79 -15.68 16.18 12.69
CA ASP A 79 -16.02 14.81 12.36
C ASP A 79 -15.59 14.48 10.92
N ALA A 80 -15.07 13.28 10.71
CA ALA A 80 -14.65 12.80 9.40
C ALA A 80 -15.79 12.80 8.37
N ASP A 81 -17.03 12.59 8.83
CA ASP A 81 -18.24 12.64 7.98
C ASP A 81 -18.51 14.04 7.41
N ASP A 82 -18.02 15.11 8.06
CA ASP A 82 -18.23 16.48 7.62
C ASP A 82 -17.14 16.97 6.65
N MET A 83 -15.98 16.29 6.60
CA MET A 83 -14.83 16.70 5.80
C MET A 83 -15.10 16.77 4.29
N PRO A 84 -15.84 15.83 3.64
CA PRO A 84 -16.18 15.93 2.22
C PRO A 84 -16.89 17.24 1.86
N ASP A 85 -17.89 17.63 2.63
CA ASP A 85 -18.67 18.85 2.37
C ASP A 85 -17.93 20.13 2.80
N PHE A 86 -17.11 20.05 3.85
CA PHE A 86 -16.22 21.15 4.25
C PHE A 86 -15.20 21.45 3.15
N LEU A 87 -14.41 20.46 2.73
CA LEU A 87 -13.36 20.66 1.72
C LEU A 87 -13.91 20.91 0.33
N ALA A 88 -15.09 20.38 -0.03
CA ALA A 88 -15.75 20.75 -1.28
C ALA A 88 -16.02 22.27 -1.40
N ARG A 89 -16.21 22.98 -0.29
CA ARG A 89 -16.41 24.45 -0.27
C ARG A 89 -15.11 25.24 -0.18
N MET A 90 -14.10 24.68 0.49
CA MET A 90 -12.84 25.38 0.78
C MET A 90 -11.77 25.20 -0.30
N VAL A 91 -11.78 24.08 -1.01
CA VAL A 91 -10.73 23.69 -1.94
C VAL A 91 -11.18 23.94 -3.37
N SER A 92 -10.40 24.70 -4.12
CA SER A 92 -10.61 24.98 -5.53
C SER A 92 -9.90 23.99 -6.44
N HIS A 93 -10.21 24.04 -7.73
CA HIS A 93 -9.44 23.29 -8.73
C HIS A 93 -8.01 23.85 -8.82
N GLY A 94 -7.00 22.98 -8.70
CA GLY A 94 -5.58 23.38 -8.72
C GLY A 94 -4.96 23.63 -7.34
N ASP A 95 -5.66 23.31 -6.25
CA ASP A 95 -5.08 23.37 -4.90
C ASP A 95 -3.81 22.51 -4.80
N THR A 96 -2.71 23.13 -4.42
CA THR A 96 -1.39 22.52 -4.39
C THR A 96 -1.22 21.50 -3.28
N ARG A 97 -2.17 21.39 -2.35
CA ARG A 97 -2.15 20.41 -1.25
C ARG A 97 -2.69 19.04 -1.67
N LEU A 98 -3.42 18.93 -2.79
CA LEU A 98 -3.96 17.65 -3.26
C LEU A 98 -2.87 16.59 -3.53
N PRO A 99 -1.74 16.90 -4.21
CA PRO A 99 -0.66 15.94 -4.39
C PRO A 99 -0.14 15.35 -3.08
N GLU A 100 0.10 16.19 -2.07
CA GLU A 100 0.56 15.75 -0.75
C GLU A 100 -0.49 14.88 -0.03
N LEU A 101 -1.78 15.18 -0.21
CA LEU A 101 -2.87 14.38 0.36
C LEU A 101 -2.99 13.02 -0.33
N LEU A 102 -2.79 12.98 -1.64
CA LEU A 102 -2.72 11.73 -2.40
C LEU A 102 -1.52 10.89 -1.96
N GLU A 103 -0.36 11.51 -1.75
CA GLU A 103 0.83 10.82 -1.21
C GLU A 103 0.54 10.21 0.16
N ALA A 104 0.02 10.99 1.11
CA ALA A 104 -0.36 10.47 2.43
C ALA A 104 -1.37 9.31 2.33
N PHE A 105 -2.39 9.44 1.48
CA PHE A 105 -3.37 8.38 1.24
C PHE A 105 -2.73 7.12 0.67
N VAL A 106 -1.90 7.23 -0.37
CA VAL A 106 -1.27 6.09 -1.03
C VAL A 106 -0.24 5.42 -0.11
N VAL A 107 0.59 6.16 0.63
CA VAL A 107 1.52 5.55 1.60
C VAL A 107 0.74 4.75 2.64
N VAL A 108 -0.29 5.35 3.25
CA VAL A 108 -1.06 4.68 4.30
C VAL A 108 -1.76 3.43 3.78
N PHE A 109 -2.39 3.49 2.61
CA PHE A 109 -3.23 2.39 2.15
C PHE A 109 -2.56 1.40 1.22
N CYS A 110 -1.53 1.79 0.48
CA CYS A 110 -0.78 0.88 -0.39
C CYS A 110 0.45 0.27 0.30
N GLU A 111 1.18 1.04 1.14
CA GLU A 111 2.36 0.50 1.83
C GLU A 111 2.03 -0.14 3.18
N CYS A 112 1.11 0.48 3.94
CA CYS A 112 0.81 0.04 5.31
C CYS A 112 -0.48 -0.77 5.45
N ASP A 113 -1.28 -0.92 4.39
CA ASP A 113 -2.62 -1.50 4.48
C ASP A 113 -2.97 -2.32 3.21
N SER A 114 -4.21 -2.18 2.72
CA SER A 114 -4.91 -3.20 1.93
C SER A 114 -5.12 -2.86 0.46
N LEU A 115 -4.67 -1.70 -0.03
CA LEU A 115 -4.75 -1.38 -1.44
C LEU A 115 -3.51 -1.89 -2.19
N PRO A 116 -3.67 -2.55 -3.35
CA PRO A 116 -2.53 -2.89 -4.17
C PRO A 116 -1.99 -1.62 -4.84
N ASP A 117 -0.67 -1.59 -5.03
CA ASP A 117 0.02 -0.59 -5.84
C ASP A 117 0.11 -1.00 -7.32
N GLY A 118 -0.29 -2.23 -7.69
CA GLY A 118 -0.22 -2.75 -9.06
C GLY A 118 -1.16 -2.08 -10.08
N ARG A 119 -0.96 -2.41 -11.36
CA ARG A 119 -1.81 -1.90 -12.48
C ARG A 119 -3.04 -2.76 -12.75
N GLU A 120 -3.17 -3.90 -12.07
CA GLU A 120 -4.31 -4.81 -12.21
C GLU A 120 -5.57 -4.26 -11.53
N ALA A 121 -6.73 -4.76 -11.94
CA ALA A 121 -7.98 -4.38 -11.31
C ALA A 121 -8.11 -5.06 -9.94
N PHE A 122 -8.65 -4.35 -8.95
CA PHE A 122 -8.75 -4.81 -7.57
C PHE A 122 -10.07 -4.43 -6.91
N SER A 123 -10.45 -5.19 -5.89
CA SER A 123 -11.62 -4.90 -5.07
C SER A 123 -11.25 -3.92 -3.95
N SER A 124 -12.05 -2.88 -3.75
CA SER A 124 -11.85 -1.95 -2.64
C SER A 124 -12.47 -2.54 -1.37
N PRO A 125 -11.77 -2.48 -0.22
CA PRO A 125 -12.40 -2.62 1.09
C PRO A 125 -13.56 -1.62 1.27
N ASP A 126 -14.59 -2.02 2.02
CA ASP A 126 -15.82 -1.22 2.21
C ASP A 126 -15.53 0.16 2.81
N ASN A 127 -14.60 0.23 3.75
CA ASN A 127 -14.20 1.48 4.39
C ASN A 127 -13.47 2.45 3.45
N LEU A 128 -12.99 2.00 2.30
CA LEU A 128 -12.30 2.83 1.29
C LEU A 128 -13.18 3.14 0.07
N LEU A 129 -14.38 2.56 -0.01
CA LEU A 129 -15.21 2.59 -1.21
C LEU A 129 -15.60 4.03 -1.60
N SER A 130 -15.87 4.91 -0.64
CA SER A 130 -16.19 6.32 -0.91
C SER A 130 -15.01 7.05 -1.53
N SER A 131 -13.80 6.89 -0.98
CA SER A 131 -12.57 7.44 -1.53
C SER A 131 -12.28 6.91 -2.93
N MET A 132 -12.44 5.60 -3.17
CA MET A 132 -12.23 5.00 -4.50
C MET A 132 -13.24 5.51 -5.54
N LYS A 133 -14.50 5.73 -5.16
CA LYS A 133 -15.50 6.37 -6.03
C LYS A 133 -15.13 7.82 -6.33
N ALA A 134 -14.62 8.57 -5.35
CA ALA A 134 -14.16 9.93 -5.55
C ALA A 134 -12.96 9.99 -6.51
N LEU A 135 -11.94 9.15 -6.27
CA LEU A 135 -10.77 8.98 -7.14
C LEU A 135 -11.17 8.65 -8.58
N THR A 136 -12.17 7.78 -8.75
CA THR A 136 -12.73 7.42 -10.06
C THR A 136 -13.34 8.63 -10.78
N ARG A 137 -14.13 9.43 -10.07
CA ARG A 137 -14.78 10.62 -10.64
C ARG A 137 -13.77 11.69 -11.06
N THR A 138 -12.61 11.73 -10.41
CA THR A 138 -11.52 12.66 -10.70
C THR A 138 -10.44 12.10 -11.64
N GLY A 139 -10.58 10.85 -12.11
CA GLY A 139 -9.69 10.23 -13.08
C GLY A 139 -8.41 9.61 -12.51
N PHE A 140 -8.18 9.62 -11.20
CA PHE A 140 -7.02 8.95 -10.55
C PHE A 140 -7.17 7.43 -10.50
N ALA A 141 -8.40 6.96 -10.48
CA ALA A 141 -8.76 5.56 -10.67
C ALA A 141 -9.81 5.45 -11.79
N GLU A 142 -10.03 4.23 -12.28
CA GLU A 142 -11.14 3.92 -13.16
C GLU A 142 -11.87 2.67 -12.66
N ARG A 143 -13.14 2.54 -13.05
CA ARG A 143 -13.96 1.39 -12.69
C ARG A 143 -13.89 0.33 -13.78
N VAL A 144 -13.58 -0.90 -13.40
CA VAL A 144 -13.55 -2.08 -14.28
C VAL A 144 -14.52 -3.10 -13.72
N GLY A 145 -15.78 -3.05 -14.17
CA GLY A 145 -16.85 -3.86 -13.57
C GLY A 145 -17.19 -3.41 -12.14
N ASP A 146 -17.05 -4.31 -11.18
CA ASP A 146 -17.16 -4.04 -9.73
C ASP A 146 -15.82 -3.68 -9.08
N GLN A 147 -14.73 -3.75 -9.83
CA GLN A 147 -13.37 -3.46 -9.38
C GLN A 147 -12.90 -2.06 -9.78
N PHE A 148 -11.75 -1.67 -9.24
CA PHE A 148 -11.04 -0.42 -9.50
C PHE A 148 -9.67 -0.69 -10.09
N ARG A 149 -9.15 0.27 -10.86
CA ARG A 149 -7.80 0.22 -11.39
C ARG A 149 -7.16 1.61 -11.34
N TRP A 150 -5.88 1.68 -10.95
CA TRP A 150 -5.11 2.93 -10.97
C TRP A 150 -4.88 3.42 -12.40
N THR A 151 -5.14 4.71 -12.67
CA THR A 151 -4.91 5.28 -14.01
C THR A 151 -3.50 5.84 -14.15
N SER A 152 -3.17 6.42 -15.30
CA SER A 152 -1.91 7.17 -15.45
C SER A 152 -1.89 8.49 -14.66
N GLN A 153 -3.03 9.00 -14.20
CA GLN A 153 -3.10 10.28 -13.50
C GLN A 153 -2.52 10.20 -12.08
N ILE A 154 -2.56 9.04 -11.43
CA ILE A 154 -1.94 8.81 -10.11
C ILE A 154 -0.43 8.53 -10.21
N ALA A 155 0.12 8.35 -11.42
CA ALA A 155 1.52 7.99 -11.62
C ALA A 155 2.54 8.96 -10.98
N PRO A 156 2.34 10.29 -10.93
CA PRO A 156 3.24 11.18 -10.21
C PRO A 156 3.35 10.82 -8.72
N THR A 157 2.21 10.59 -8.06
CA THR A 157 2.15 10.15 -6.65
C THR A 157 2.81 8.77 -6.47
N MET A 158 2.47 7.79 -7.29
CA MET A 158 3.06 6.44 -7.20
C MET A 158 4.58 6.45 -7.39
N ARG A 159 5.11 7.34 -8.24
CA ARG A 159 6.56 7.50 -8.43
C ARG A 159 7.24 8.25 -7.29
N ALA A 160 6.60 9.28 -6.74
CA ALA A 160 7.13 10.00 -5.57
C ALA A 160 7.35 9.05 -4.38
N LEU A 161 6.52 8.01 -4.28
CA LEU A 161 6.59 6.98 -3.26
C LEU A 161 7.42 5.75 -3.67
N SER A 162 8.09 5.79 -4.83
CA SER A 162 8.85 4.65 -5.35
C SER A 162 8.03 3.35 -5.49
N LEU A 163 6.72 3.44 -5.69
CA LEU A 163 5.87 2.28 -5.97
C LEU A 163 5.91 1.93 -7.46
N TRP A 164 5.96 2.94 -8.32
CA TRP A 164 6.08 2.79 -9.78
C TRP A 164 7.42 3.32 -10.29
N ASP A 165 7.91 2.72 -11.37
CA ASP A 165 9.09 3.21 -12.10
C ASP A 165 8.77 4.39 -13.04
N GLU A 166 9.78 4.88 -13.76
CA GLU A 166 9.63 5.96 -14.75
C GLU A 166 8.69 5.61 -15.91
N ASN A 167 8.57 4.32 -16.22
CA ASN A 167 7.67 3.77 -17.25
C ASN A 167 6.26 3.48 -16.71
N ARG A 168 5.97 3.84 -15.45
CA ARG A 168 4.70 3.61 -14.75
C ARG A 168 4.38 2.12 -14.52
N ALA A 169 5.40 1.27 -14.53
CA ALA A 169 5.29 -0.11 -14.11
C ALA A 169 5.40 -0.20 -12.59
N SER A 170 4.56 -1.02 -11.96
CA SER A 170 4.68 -1.29 -10.53
C SER A 170 5.96 -2.08 -10.23
N LEU A 171 6.73 -1.62 -9.25
CA LEU A 171 7.93 -2.30 -8.78
C LEU A 171 7.59 -3.59 -8.04
N SER A 172 6.44 -3.64 -7.35
CA SER A 172 5.94 -4.84 -6.69
C SER A 172 5.54 -5.90 -7.71
N ASP A 173 4.84 -5.50 -8.79
CA ASP A 173 4.45 -6.39 -9.89
C ASP A 173 5.69 -6.95 -10.61
N ALA A 174 6.68 -6.09 -10.86
CA ALA A 174 7.95 -6.50 -11.47
C ALA A 174 8.68 -7.51 -10.58
N SER A 175 8.75 -7.23 -9.27
CA SER A 175 9.38 -8.11 -8.28
C SER A 175 8.64 -9.45 -8.15
N ALA A 176 7.31 -9.43 -8.13
CA ALA A 176 6.48 -10.63 -8.09
C ALA A 176 6.64 -11.49 -9.35
N LYS A 177 6.67 -10.86 -10.54
CA LYS A 177 6.94 -11.56 -11.80
C LYS A 177 8.34 -12.15 -11.85
N ALA A 178 9.35 -11.41 -11.39
CA ALA A 178 10.72 -11.90 -11.29
C ALA A 178 10.83 -13.08 -10.31
N PHE A 179 10.17 -12.99 -9.16
CA PHE A 179 10.09 -14.08 -8.18
C PHE A 179 9.41 -15.33 -8.78
N GLU A 180 8.28 -15.17 -9.45
CA GLU A 180 7.56 -16.26 -10.11
C GLU A 180 8.41 -16.90 -11.22
N ALA A 181 9.07 -16.09 -12.05
CA ALA A 181 9.97 -16.58 -13.10
C ALA A 181 11.16 -17.35 -12.50
N ASN A 182 11.73 -16.85 -11.41
CA ASN A 182 12.80 -17.50 -10.67
C ASN A 182 12.34 -18.85 -10.07
N ALA A 183 11.15 -18.91 -9.47
CA ALA A 183 10.57 -20.15 -8.94
C ALA A 183 10.36 -21.19 -10.05
N ARG A 184 9.82 -20.78 -11.21
CA ARG A 184 9.65 -21.66 -12.37
C ARG A 184 10.97 -22.14 -12.91
N LEU A 185 11.96 -21.26 -13.07
CA LEU A 185 13.27 -21.63 -13.58
C LEU A 185 13.96 -22.62 -12.65
N ALA A 186 13.90 -22.37 -11.34
CA ALA A 186 14.43 -23.28 -10.32
C ALA A 186 13.78 -24.66 -10.42
N TRP A 187 12.46 -24.73 -10.53
CA TRP A 187 11.74 -25.99 -10.70
C TRP A 187 12.08 -26.71 -12.02
N GLN A 188 12.09 -26.00 -13.14
CA GLN A 188 12.32 -26.57 -14.46
C GLN A 188 13.74 -27.14 -14.59
N THR A 189 14.73 -26.42 -14.06
CA THR A 189 16.15 -26.77 -14.16
C THR A 189 16.65 -27.64 -13.00
N MET A 190 15.78 -27.93 -12.01
CA MET A 190 16.14 -28.78 -10.88
C MET A 190 16.64 -30.16 -11.36
N PRO A 191 17.73 -30.69 -10.80
CA PRO A 191 18.19 -32.02 -11.13
C PRO A 191 17.09 -33.07 -10.92
N GLU A 192 16.87 -33.93 -11.92
CA GLU A 192 15.77 -34.91 -11.91
C GLU A 192 15.72 -35.80 -10.65
N PRO A 193 16.85 -36.31 -10.10
CA PRO A 193 16.82 -37.05 -8.85
C PRO A 193 16.26 -36.25 -7.68
N MET A 194 16.49 -34.94 -7.66
CA MET A 194 15.95 -34.03 -6.64
C MET A 194 14.46 -33.80 -6.83
N LYS A 195 13.98 -33.59 -8.07
CA LYS A 195 12.54 -33.49 -8.37
C LYS A 195 11.80 -34.73 -7.90
N MET A 196 12.33 -35.90 -8.23
CA MET A 196 11.75 -37.18 -7.82
C MET A 196 11.74 -37.37 -6.31
N ALA A 197 12.80 -36.93 -5.61
CA ALA A 197 12.86 -36.98 -4.16
C ALA A 197 11.87 -36.00 -3.50
N LEU A 198 11.65 -34.83 -4.09
CA LEU A 198 10.64 -33.86 -3.66
C LEU A 198 9.21 -34.41 -3.85
N LEU A 199 8.91 -34.94 -5.04
CA LEU A 199 7.59 -35.49 -5.39
C LEU A 199 7.24 -36.78 -4.64
N SER A 200 8.24 -37.50 -4.12
CA SER A 200 8.05 -38.71 -3.30
C SER A 200 8.14 -38.44 -1.80
N ASP A 201 8.08 -37.17 -1.38
CA ASP A 201 8.19 -36.71 0.02
C ASP A 201 9.44 -37.22 0.76
N LYS A 202 10.51 -37.58 0.03
CA LYS A 202 11.80 -37.98 0.60
C LYS A 202 12.60 -36.78 1.11
N ILE A 203 12.29 -35.59 0.63
CA ILE A 203 12.86 -34.33 1.08
C ILE A 203 11.74 -33.51 1.74
N GLY A 204 11.84 -33.30 3.05
CA GLY A 204 10.89 -32.45 3.78
C GLY A 204 11.08 -30.95 3.45
N PHE A 205 10.04 -30.16 3.71
CA PHE A 205 10.01 -28.71 3.42
C PHE A 205 11.27 -27.94 3.89
N ILE A 206 11.67 -28.14 5.14
CA ILE A 206 12.84 -27.44 5.72
C ILE A 206 14.14 -27.87 5.04
N GLN A 207 14.28 -29.16 4.73
CA GLN A 207 15.44 -29.66 4.01
C GLN A 207 15.48 -29.12 2.59
N PHE A 208 14.33 -28.97 1.94
CA PHE A 208 14.25 -28.37 0.62
C PHE A 208 14.62 -26.86 0.63
N ALA A 209 14.12 -26.10 1.60
CA ALA A 209 14.52 -24.69 1.76
C ALA A 209 16.04 -24.55 1.97
N LYS A 210 16.65 -25.46 2.75
CA LYS A 210 18.10 -25.52 2.91
C LYS A 210 18.84 -25.85 1.61
N ILE A 211 18.33 -26.81 0.83
CA ILE A 211 18.89 -27.15 -0.48
C ILE A 211 18.84 -25.94 -1.42
N LEU A 212 17.74 -25.19 -1.44
CA LEU A 212 17.65 -23.96 -2.24
C LEU A 212 18.68 -22.92 -1.77
N ALA A 213 18.81 -22.72 -0.46
CA ALA A 213 19.76 -21.74 0.09
C ALA A 213 21.22 -22.05 -0.27
N LEU A 214 21.55 -23.31 -0.49
CA LEU A 214 22.90 -23.76 -0.81
C LEU A 214 23.12 -23.94 -2.32
N GLY A 215 22.15 -24.51 -3.02
CA GLY A 215 22.28 -24.98 -4.39
C GLY A 215 21.64 -24.09 -5.46
N TRP A 216 20.74 -23.16 -5.11
CA TRP A 216 20.16 -22.22 -6.08
C TRP A 216 20.81 -20.85 -5.95
N LYS A 217 21.66 -20.48 -6.92
CA LYS A 217 22.43 -19.23 -6.91
C LYS A 217 22.37 -18.56 -8.27
N GLU A 218 22.13 -17.24 -8.27
CA GLU A 218 22.18 -16.38 -9.47
C GLU A 218 21.36 -16.93 -10.67
N GLY A 219 20.24 -17.61 -10.40
CA GLY A 219 19.38 -18.19 -11.43
C GLY A 219 19.82 -19.56 -11.96
N GLY A 220 20.71 -20.28 -11.26
CA GLY A 220 21.15 -21.62 -11.65
C GLY A 220 21.41 -22.56 -10.48
N TRP A 221 21.43 -23.86 -10.79
CA TRP A 221 21.81 -24.91 -9.84
C TRP A 221 23.33 -25.07 -9.80
N VAL A 222 23.90 -24.94 -8.61
CA VAL A 222 25.33 -25.12 -8.34
C VAL A 222 25.56 -26.32 -7.43
N SER A 223 26.77 -26.87 -7.44
CA SER A 223 27.17 -27.93 -6.50
C SER A 223 27.19 -27.38 -5.07
N TYR A 224 26.72 -28.18 -4.11
CA TYR A 224 26.65 -27.81 -2.70
C TYR A 224 26.89 -29.01 -1.77
N ARG A 225 27.18 -28.75 -0.50
CA ARG A 225 27.16 -29.77 0.57
C ARG A 225 26.13 -29.40 1.62
N LEU A 226 25.37 -30.37 2.10
CA LEU A 226 24.34 -30.13 3.10
C LEU A 226 24.91 -29.64 4.44
N ASP A 227 26.20 -29.81 4.72
CA ASP A 227 26.81 -29.38 5.98
C ASP A 227 27.37 -27.96 5.90
N ASP A 228 27.32 -27.32 4.72
CA ASP A 228 27.77 -25.95 4.54
C ASP A 228 26.89 -24.96 5.33
N GLN A 229 27.52 -23.90 5.83
CA GLN A 229 26.81 -22.82 6.50
C GLN A 229 25.92 -22.06 5.50
N PHE A 230 24.70 -21.72 5.92
CA PHE A 230 23.74 -20.99 5.12
C PHE A 230 22.93 -20.04 5.98
N GLU A 231 22.40 -19.01 5.33
CA GLU A 231 21.39 -18.12 5.88
C GLU A 231 20.17 -18.17 4.98
N LEU A 232 18.98 -18.17 5.58
CA LEU A 232 17.73 -18.08 4.83
C LEU A 232 17.42 -16.61 4.55
N LYS A 233 17.39 -16.23 3.28
CA LYS A 233 17.13 -14.88 2.75
C LYS A 233 15.93 -14.85 1.79
N GLY A 234 14.98 -15.77 1.99
CA GLY A 234 13.75 -15.87 1.19
C GLY A 234 13.46 -17.27 0.64
N GLU A 235 14.34 -18.23 0.90
CA GLU A 235 14.23 -19.59 0.35
C GLU A 235 13.06 -20.38 0.92
N ILE A 236 12.53 -20.00 2.08
CA ILE A 236 11.27 -20.55 2.60
C ILE A 236 10.10 -20.23 1.66
N THR A 237 10.01 -18.97 1.21
CA THR A 237 8.96 -18.51 0.30
C THR A 237 9.16 -19.15 -1.08
N LEU A 238 10.40 -19.21 -1.56
CA LEU A 238 10.74 -19.89 -2.82
C LEU A 238 10.41 -21.39 -2.78
N ALA A 239 10.77 -22.09 -1.69
CA ALA A 239 10.49 -23.51 -1.49
C ALA A 239 8.98 -23.79 -1.56
N ARG A 240 8.19 -22.97 -0.86
CA ARG A 240 6.73 -23.09 -0.87
C ARG A 240 6.19 -22.94 -2.28
N ARG A 241 6.64 -21.90 -2.99
CA ARG A 241 6.16 -21.64 -4.35
C ARG A 241 6.53 -22.77 -5.32
N ILE A 242 7.73 -23.32 -5.25
CA ILE A 242 8.14 -24.45 -6.08
C ILE A 242 7.30 -25.71 -5.78
N LEU A 243 6.98 -25.97 -4.51
CA LEU A 243 6.09 -27.09 -4.15
C LEU A 243 4.68 -26.93 -4.71
N GLU A 244 4.14 -25.70 -4.74
CA GLU A 244 2.86 -25.40 -5.39
C GLU A 244 2.91 -25.65 -6.91
N LEU A 245 4.00 -25.24 -7.58
CA LEU A 245 4.22 -25.51 -9.01
C LEU A 245 4.28 -27.02 -9.27
N ALA A 246 5.02 -27.76 -8.44
CA ALA A 246 5.13 -29.21 -8.50
C ALA A 246 3.77 -29.91 -8.34
N ALA A 247 2.91 -29.44 -7.42
CA ALA A 247 1.58 -29.99 -7.19
C ALA A 247 0.59 -29.68 -8.33
N THR A 248 0.77 -28.55 -9.03
CA THR A 248 -0.15 -28.10 -10.09
C THR A 248 0.28 -28.52 -11.50
N GLY A 249 1.51 -29.01 -11.67
CA GLY A 249 2.05 -29.45 -12.96
C GLY A 249 2.22 -28.31 -13.98
N LYS A 250 2.26 -27.06 -13.51
CA LYS A 250 2.37 -25.83 -14.33
C LYS A 250 3.72 -25.16 -14.17
#